data_AF-A0A645FDJ5-F1
#
_entry.id   AF-A0A645FDJ5-F1
#
_cell.length_a   1.000
_cell.length_b   1.000
_cell.length_c   1.000
_cell.angle_alpha   90.00
_cell.angle_beta   90.00
_cell.angle_gamma   90.00
#
_symmetry.space_group_name_H-M   'P 1'
#
loop_
_entity.id
_entity.type
_entity.pdbx_description
1 polymer ?
#
loop_
_entity_poly.entity_id
_entity_poly.type
_entity_poly.pdbx_seq_one_letter_code
_entity_poly.pdbx_strand_id
1 'polypeptide(L)'
;MNPGLKSLGVVWCRSETCSEACVNIARPVCDSLGIKLIEATVDNTTAVLEAAQSIVARGVDAIWVGGDNVVEMSIAMVIKAADAGGIPVFTNNVDHVKVGSFFSLGANYIDVGKRIGNIAADILEGKKPSEIPVENVVPEKLEVNEALTGKFSKNWKVSN
;
A
#
# COMPACT_ATOMS: atom_id res chain seq x y z
N MET A 1 -1.90 -14.38 5.90
CA MET A 1 -2.31 -14.95 4.62
C MET A 1 -3.70 -15.58 4.72
N ASN A 2 -4.55 -15.24 3.76
CA ASN A 2 -5.88 -15.82 3.55
C ASN A 2 -5.93 -16.36 2.11
N PRO A 3 -5.74 -17.67 1.89
CA PRO A 3 -5.79 -18.27 0.55
C PRO A 3 -7.16 -18.14 -0.14
N GLY A 4 -8.21 -17.80 0.62
CA GLY A 4 -9.56 -17.59 0.11
C GLY A 4 -9.90 -16.14 -0.22
N LEU A 5 -8.91 -15.26 -0.39
CA LEU A 5 -9.13 -13.87 -0.82
C LEU A 5 -9.74 -13.85 -2.24
N LYS A 6 -10.91 -13.24 -2.40
CA LYS A 6 -11.67 -13.15 -3.66
C LYS A 6 -11.93 -11.72 -4.11
N SER A 7 -11.94 -10.76 -3.19
CA SER A 7 -12.21 -9.36 -3.48
C SER A 7 -11.31 -8.45 -2.68
N LEU A 8 -10.66 -7.50 -3.37
CA LEU A 8 -9.71 -6.57 -2.79
C LEU A 8 -10.16 -5.15 -3.10
N GLY A 9 -10.29 -4.33 -2.06
CA GLY A 9 -10.60 -2.92 -2.18
C GLY A 9 -9.34 -2.07 -2.38
N VAL A 10 -9.43 -1.00 -3.17
CA VAL A 10 -8.39 0.03 -3.26
C VAL A 10 -9.03 1.41 -3.36
N VAL A 11 -8.56 2.32 -2.51
CA VAL A 11 -8.80 3.77 -2.64
C VAL A 11 -7.55 4.38 -3.21
N TRP A 12 -7.65 5.19 -4.26
CA TRP A 12 -6.49 5.82 -4.88
C TRP A 12 -6.80 7.20 -5.47
N CYS A 13 -5.77 8.03 -5.56
CA CYS A 13 -5.81 9.42 -5.98
C CYS A 13 -5.61 9.52 -7.50
N ARG A 14 -6.61 10.00 -8.22
CA ARG A 14 -6.54 10.06 -9.69
C ARG A 14 -5.55 11.11 -10.21
N SER A 15 -5.27 12.14 -9.41
CA SER A 15 -4.31 13.18 -9.79
C SER A 15 -2.84 12.77 -9.61
N GLU A 16 -2.57 11.57 -9.09
CA GLU A 16 -1.22 11.07 -8.85
C GLU A 16 -0.84 9.97 -9.86
N THR A 17 0.11 10.26 -10.75
CA THR A 17 0.61 9.27 -11.72
C THR A 17 1.22 8.04 -11.03
N CYS A 18 1.81 8.20 -9.83
CA CYS A 18 2.31 7.08 -9.05
C CYS A 18 1.20 6.14 -8.57
N SER A 19 0.06 6.69 -8.15
CA SER A 19 -1.13 5.93 -7.76
C SER A 19 -1.70 5.17 -8.96
N GLU A 20 -1.85 5.85 -10.10
CA GLU A 20 -2.31 5.23 -11.34
C GLU A 20 -1.39 4.08 -11.78
N ALA A 21 -0.07 4.27 -11.70
CA ALA A 21 0.90 3.22 -12.01
C ALA A 21 0.74 1.99 -11.12
N CYS A 22 0.53 2.18 -9.80
CA CYS A 22 0.31 1.08 -8.87
C CYS A 22 -0.96 0.30 -9.21
N VAL A 23 -2.08 0.98 -9.49
CA VAL A 23 -3.36 0.33 -9.81
C VAL A 23 -3.32 -0.36 -11.17
N ASN A 24 -2.61 0.22 -12.16
CA ASN A 24 -2.40 -0.41 -13.46
C ASN A 24 -1.62 -1.73 -13.36
N ILE A 25 -0.70 -1.86 -12.41
CA ILE A 25 -0.01 -3.13 -12.12
C ILE A 25 -0.91 -4.06 -11.32
N ALA A 26 -1.68 -3.54 -10.36
CA ALA A 26 -2.54 -4.35 -9.50
C ALA A 26 -3.66 -5.06 -10.25
N ARG A 27 -4.27 -4.42 -11.25
CA ARG A 27 -5.35 -4.99 -12.08
C ARG A 27 -4.99 -6.37 -12.68
N PRO A 28 -3.95 -6.50 -13.53
CA PRO A 28 -3.60 -7.79 -14.13
C PRO A 28 -3.11 -8.81 -13.09
N VAL A 29 -2.47 -8.38 -11.99
CA VAL A 29 -2.07 -9.28 -10.91
C VAL A 29 -3.32 -9.87 -10.23
N CYS A 30 -4.29 -9.03 -9.87
CA CYS A 30 -5.55 -9.47 -9.27
C CYS A 30 -6.31 -10.41 -10.20
N ASP A 31 -6.40 -10.07 -11.49
CA ASP A 31 -7.04 -10.92 -12.50
C ASP A 31 -6.36 -12.30 -12.59
N SER A 32 -5.02 -12.35 -12.62
CA SER A 32 -4.27 -13.61 -12.67
C SER A 32 -4.46 -14.49 -11.43
N LEU A 33 -4.75 -13.87 -10.29
CA LEU A 33 -5.01 -14.54 -9.01
C LEU A 33 -6.50 -14.86 -8.81
N GLY A 34 -7.38 -14.49 -9.75
CA GLY A 34 -8.83 -14.63 -9.61
C GLY A 34 -9.43 -13.74 -8.50
N ILE A 35 -8.75 -12.65 -8.16
CA ILE A 35 -9.19 -11.66 -7.17
C ILE A 35 -9.87 -10.50 -7.91
N LYS A 36 -11.09 -10.15 -7.50
CA LYS A 36 -11.79 -8.97 -8.02
C LYS A 36 -11.24 -7.70 -7.34
N LEU A 37 -10.58 -6.84 -8.11
CA LEU A 37 -10.19 -5.52 -7.64
C LEU A 37 -11.40 -4.56 -7.68
N ILE A 38 -11.69 -3.94 -6.55
CA ILE A 38 -12.80 -3.01 -6.35
C ILE A 38 -12.18 -1.64 -6.06
N GLU A 39 -12.30 -0.74 -7.03
CA GLU A 39 -11.66 0.58 -6.98
C GLU A 39 -12.65 1.67 -6.55
N ALA A 40 -12.12 2.67 -5.83
CA ALA A 40 -12.73 3.96 -5.57
C ALA A 40 -11.67 5.04 -5.71
N THR A 41 -11.97 6.13 -6.40
CA THR A 41 -11.03 7.23 -6.63
C THR A 41 -11.31 8.42 -5.72
N VAL A 42 -10.26 9.14 -5.34
CA VAL A 42 -10.33 10.43 -4.64
C VAL A 42 -9.48 11.48 -5.36
N ASP A 43 -9.69 12.75 -5.02
CA ASP A 43 -8.85 13.86 -5.49
C ASP A 43 -8.12 14.56 -4.32
N ASN A 44 -8.43 14.21 -3.07
CA ASN A 44 -7.82 14.78 -1.86
C ASN A 44 -8.11 13.93 -0.61
N THR A 45 -7.52 14.32 0.52
CA THR A 45 -7.55 13.60 1.79
C THR A 45 -8.93 13.54 2.45
N THR A 46 -9.79 14.54 2.23
CA THR A 46 -11.08 14.62 2.94
C THR A 46 -12.09 13.59 2.44
N ALA A 47 -11.97 13.16 1.19
CA ALA A 47 -12.83 12.13 0.57
C ALA A 47 -12.41 10.69 0.91
N VAL A 48 -11.22 10.47 1.50
CA VAL A 48 -10.66 9.13 1.71
C VAL A 48 -11.54 8.25 2.60
N LEU A 49 -12.11 8.81 3.67
CA LEU A 49 -12.97 8.04 4.57
C LEU A 49 -14.22 7.52 3.86
N GLU A 50 -14.91 8.39 3.13
CA GLU A 50 -16.14 8.04 2.39
C GLU A 50 -15.85 7.03 1.28
N ALA A 51 -14.75 7.21 0.54
CA ALA A 51 -14.32 6.26 -0.49
C ALA A 51 -14.02 4.89 0.11
N ALA A 52 -13.30 4.83 1.24
CA ALA A 52 -13.02 3.57 1.93
C ALA A 52 -14.30 2.91 2.47
N GLN A 53 -15.24 3.69 3.01
CA GLN A 53 -16.54 3.17 3.44
C GLN A 53 -17.37 2.60 2.28
N SER A 54 -17.35 3.26 1.11
CA SER A 54 -18.00 2.76 -0.11
C SER A 54 -17.41 1.42 -0.56
N ILE A 55 -16.08 1.28 -0.51
CA ILE A 55 -15.38 0.02 -0.78
C ILE A 55 -15.83 -1.09 0.19
N VAL A 56 -15.86 -0.80 1.49
CA VAL A 56 -16.31 -1.74 2.54
C VAL A 56 -17.77 -2.15 2.31
N ALA A 57 -18.65 -1.20 2.00
CA ALA A 57 -20.07 -1.45 1.73
C ALA A 57 -20.29 -2.35 0.50
N ARG A 58 -19.35 -2.35 -0.46
CA ARG A 58 -19.34 -3.25 -1.63
C ARG A 58 -18.86 -4.67 -1.30
N GLY A 59 -18.53 -4.96 -0.04
CA GLY A 59 -18.30 -6.31 0.47
C GLY A 59 -16.91 -6.89 0.14
N VAL A 60 -15.86 -6.06 0.13
CA VAL A 60 -14.49 -6.54 -0.08
C VAL A 60 -13.98 -7.39 1.08
N ASP A 61 -13.00 -8.26 0.83
CA ASP A 61 -12.42 -9.11 1.87
C ASP A 61 -11.26 -8.45 2.64
N ALA A 62 -10.62 -7.46 2.01
CA ALA A 62 -9.53 -6.66 2.53
C ALA A 62 -9.42 -5.35 1.73
N ILE A 63 -8.67 -4.39 2.26
CA ILE A 63 -8.24 -3.20 1.51
C ILE A 63 -6.73 -3.26 1.30
N TRP A 64 -6.28 -2.92 0.10
CA TRP A 64 -4.88 -2.69 -0.22
C TRP A 64 -4.68 -1.21 -0.57
N VAL A 65 -3.60 -0.64 -0.05
CA VAL A 65 -3.13 0.72 -0.36
C VAL A 65 -1.76 0.59 -1.03
N GLY A 66 -1.70 0.97 -2.31
CA GLY A 66 -0.45 1.09 -3.06
C GLY A 66 0.27 2.40 -2.77
N GLY A 67 1.25 2.75 -3.62
CA GLY A 67 1.92 4.05 -3.51
C GLY A 67 1.00 5.20 -3.88
N ASP A 68 0.57 5.96 -2.87
CA ASP A 68 -0.40 7.04 -3.00
C ASP A 68 -0.27 8.07 -1.87
N ASN A 69 0.22 9.28 -2.17
CA ASN A 69 0.54 10.25 -1.12
C ASN A 69 -0.72 10.76 -0.41
N VAL A 70 -1.80 11.01 -1.14
CA VAL A 70 -3.09 11.47 -0.58
C VAL A 70 -3.70 10.43 0.38
N VAL A 71 -3.73 9.17 -0.02
CA VAL A 71 -4.31 8.09 0.78
C VAL A 71 -3.40 7.73 1.95
N GLU A 72 -2.07 7.73 1.77
CA GLU A 72 -1.11 7.51 2.86
C GLU A 72 -1.24 8.57 3.96
N MET A 73 -1.39 9.86 3.60
CA MET A 73 -1.66 10.93 4.58
C MET A 73 -2.96 10.72 5.38
N SER A 74 -3.90 9.94 4.85
CA SER A 74 -5.20 9.65 5.46
C SER A 74 -5.37 8.17 5.81
N ILE A 75 -4.27 7.43 5.97
CA ILE A 75 -4.31 5.97 6.15
C ILE A 75 -5.14 5.56 7.37
N ALA A 76 -5.14 6.36 8.43
CA ALA A 76 -5.96 6.12 9.62
C ALA A 76 -7.47 6.10 9.30
N MET A 77 -7.93 6.86 8.29
CA MET A 77 -9.32 6.84 7.84
C MET A 77 -9.66 5.56 7.08
N VAL A 78 -8.73 5.05 6.26
CA VAL A 78 -8.88 3.76 5.58
C VAL A 78 -8.96 2.63 6.61
N ILE A 79 -8.05 2.61 7.58
CA ILE A 79 -8.02 1.63 8.67
C ILE A 79 -9.32 1.70 9.48
N LYS A 80 -9.79 2.91 9.82
CA LYS A 80 -11.07 3.10 10.54
C LYS A 80 -12.25 2.51 9.78
N ALA A 81 -12.34 2.73 8.47
CA ALA A 81 -13.40 2.16 7.64
C ALA A 81 -13.31 0.63 7.57
N ALA A 82 -12.10 0.10 7.35
CA ALA A 82 -11.84 -1.34 7.28
C ALA A 82 -12.16 -2.06 8.61
N ASP A 83 -11.76 -1.45 9.74
CA ASP A 83 -12.06 -1.95 11.08
C ASP A 83 -13.56 -2.00 11.36
N ALA A 84 -14.33 -0.98 10.94
CA ALA A 84 -15.79 -1.00 11.02
C ALA A 84 -16.41 -2.13 10.18
N GLY A 85 -15.76 -2.51 9.08
CA GLY A 85 -16.12 -3.67 8.26
C GLY A 85 -15.55 -5.01 8.76
N GLY A 86 -14.71 -5.02 9.80
CA GLY A 86 -14.05 -6.23 10.29
C GLY A 86 -13.10 -6.89 9.28
N ILE A 87 -12.48 -6.10 8.40
CA ILE A 87 -11.54 -6.55 7.36
C ILE A 87 -10.16 -5.88 7.52
N PRO A 88 -9.07 -6.55 7.11
CA PRO A 88 -7.74 -5.99 7.25
C PRO A 88 -7.37 -5.00 6.15
N VAL A 89 -6.35 -4.17 6.45
CA VAL A 89 -5.67 -3.28 5.49
C VAL A 89 -4.23 -3.72 5.26
N PHE A 90 -3.79 -3.74 4.00
CA PHE A 90 -2.39 -3.98 3.59
C PHE A 90 -1.84 -2.74 2.92
N THR A 91 -0.56 -2.43 3.12
CA THR A 91 0.02 -1.24 2.52
C THR A 91 1.45 -1.46 2.00
N ASN A 92 1.94 -0.55 1.19
CA ASN A 92 3.33 -0.49 0.72
C ASN A 92 4.28 0.25 1.69
N ASN A 93 3.76 0.85 2.77
CA ASN A 93 4.56 1.62 3.72
C ASN A 93 4.60 0.91 5.08
N VAL A 94 5.80 0.49 5.46
CA VAL A 94 6.07 -0.30 6.67
C VAL A 94 5.67 0.40 7.97
N ASP A 95 5.66 1.74 7.98
CA ASP A 95 5.25 2.50 9.15
C ASP A 95 3.74 2.39 9.42
N HIS A 96 2.93 1.99 8.45
CA HIS A 96 1.49 1.84 8.66
C HIS A 96 1.11 0.72 9.63
N VAL A 97 2.01 -0.24 9.86
CA VAL A 97 1.80 -1.30 10.87
C VAL A 97 1.61 -0.68 12.26
N LYS A 98 2.32 0.43 12.54
CA LYS A 98 2.24 1.18 13.80
C LYS A 98 0.88 1.85 14.02
N VAL A 99 0.13 2.10 12.94
CA VAL A 99 -1.18 2.76 12.99
C VAL A 99 -2.34 1.84 12.64
N GLY A 100 -2.07 0.53 12.46
CA GLY A 100 -3.12 -0.50 12.39
C GLY A 100 -3.30 -1.20 11.04
N SER A 101 -2.37 -1.06 10.08
CA SER A 101 -2.34 -2.00 8.95
C SER A 101 -2.01 -3.41 9.46
N PHE A 102 -2.57 -4.44 8.82
CA PHE A 102 -2.33 -5.83 9.22
C PHE A 102 -0.94 -6.30 8.82
N PHE A 103 -0.50 -5.95 7.61
CA PHE A 103 0.88 -6.06 7.19
C PHE A 103 1.21 -4.96 6.20
N SER A 104 2.49 -4.65 6.09
CA SER A 104 3.02 -3.73 5.10
C SER A 104 4.25 -4.32 4.45
N LEU A 105 4.32 -4.28 3.12
CA LEU A 105 5.46 -4.71 2.34
C LEU A 105 5.83 -3.61 1.35
N GLY A 106 7.00 -3.03 1.50
CA GLY A 106 7.52 -2.07 0.52
C GLY A 106 8.88 -1.53 0.89
N ALA A 107 9.19 -0.32 0.44
CA ALA A 107 10.54 0.22 0.51
C ALA A 107 11.01 0.45 1.96
N ASN A 108 12.21 -0.02 2.28
CA ASN A 108 12.98 0.46 3.40
C ASN A 108 13.56 1.85 3.06
N TYR A 109 12.82 2.90 3.40
CA TYR A 109 13.21 4.27 3.07
C TYR A 109 14.53 4.71 3.71
N ILE A 110 14.99 4.07 4.79
CA ILE A 110 16.33 4.30 5.34
C ILE A 110 17.40 3.87 4.33
N ASP A 111 17.25 2.70 3.72
CA ASP A 111 18.21 2.18 2.75
C ASP A 111 18.10 2.90 1.40
N VAL A 112 16.89 3.30 0.99
CA VAL A 112 16.70 4.23 -0.13
C VAL A 112 17.47 5.52 0.11
N GLY A 113 17.30 6.14 1.29
CA GLY A 113 17.99 7.38 1.65
C GLY A 113 19.51 7.25 1.61
N LYS A 114 20.08 6.15 2.14
CA LYS A 114 21.53 5.88 2.04
C LYS A 114 21.99 5.78 0.57
N ARG A 115 21.23 5.08 -0.27
CA ARG A 115 21.55 4.87 -1.68
C ARG A 115 21.53 6.19 -2.46
N ILE A 116 20.52 7.03 -2.25
CA ILE A 116 20.44 8.36 -2.86
C ILE A 116 21.52 9.29 -2.30
N GLY A 117 21.87 9.18 -1.01
CA GLY A 117 22.98 9.90 -0.41
C GLY A 117 24.32 9.64 -1.09
N ASN A 118 24.61 8.38 -1.44
CA ASN A 118 25.81 8.02 -2.20
C ASN A 118 25.80 8.62 -3.61
N ILE A 119 24.65 8.60 -4.29
CA ILE A 119 24.49 9.25 -5.60
C ILE A 119 24.73 10.77 -5.50
N ALA A 120 24.24 11.42 -4.44
CA ALA A 120 24.48 12.83 -4.20
C ALA A 120 25.96 13.12 -3.96
N ALA A 121 26.67 12.27 -3.20
CA ALA A 121 28.11 12.38 -2.99
C ALA A 121 28.90 12.26 -4.31
N ASP A 122 28.60 11.26 -5.14
CA ASP A 122 29.18 11.10 -6.48
C ASP A 122 29.05 12.38 -7.33
N ILE A 123 27.87 13.02 -7.31
CA ILE A 123 27.61 14.26 -8.05
C ILE A 123 28.43 15.42 -7.48
N LEU A 124 28.51 15.54 -6.15
CA LEU A 124 29.32 16.56 -5.48
C LEU A 124 30.82 16.39 -5.77
N GLU A 125 31.27 15.16 -6.01
CA GLU A 125 32.64 14.83 -6.43
C GLU A 125 32.89 15.02 -7.95
N GLY A 126 31.87 15.43 -8.71
CA GLY A 126 32.00 15.87 -10.10
C GLY A 126 31.42 14.92 -11.16
N LYS A 127 30.78 13.81 -10.74
CA LYS A 127 30.08 12.92 -11.67
C LYS A 127 28.85 13.62 -12.26
N LYS A 128 28.62 13.49 -13.57
CA LYS A 128 27.45 14.14 -14.21
C LYS A 128 26.19 13.33 -13.92
N PRO A 129 25.04 13.96 -13.60
CA PRO A 129 23.78 13.25 -13.40
C PRO A 129 23.37 12.36 -14.59
N SER A 130 23.71 12.76 -15.82
CA SER A 130 23.44 11.99 -17.04
C SER A 130 24.22 10.67 -17.15
N GLU A 131 25.28 10.50 -16.36
CA GLU A 131 26.12 9.29 -16.34
C GLU A 131 25.67 8.31 -15.24
N ILE A 132 24.72 8.70 -14.40
CA ILE A 132 24.22 7.88 -13.29
C ILE A 132 22.96 7.13 -13.77
N PRO A 133 22.99 5.78 -13.83
CA PRO A 133 21.84 5.02 -14.29
C PRO A 133 20.68 5.11 -13.29
N VAL A 134 19.45 5.22 -13.81
CA VAL A 134 18.24 5.06 -13.00
C VAL A 134 18.01 3.57 -12.78
N GLU A 135 18.34 3.10 -11.58
CA GLU A 135 18.13 1.72 -11.18
C GLU A 135 16.75 1.52 -10.56
N ASN A 136 16.00 0.55 -11.07
CA ASN A 136 14.73 0.12 -10.48
C ASN A 136 15.00 -0.89 -9.34
N VAL A 137 15.52 -0.39 -8.22
CA VAL A 137 15.83 -1.19 -7.02
C VAL A 137 15.03 -0.64 -5.85
N VAL A 138 14.20 -1.50 -5.25
CA VAL A 138 13.47 -1.23 -4.03
C VAL A 138 14.03 -2.14 -2.95
N PRO A 139 14.77 -1.64 -1.95
CA PRO A 139 15.13 -2.45 -0.79
C PRO A 139 13.84 -2.76 -0.03
N GLU A 140 13.39 -4.02 -0.07
CA GLU A 140 12.09 -4.40 0.50
C GLU A 140 12.19 -4.65 2.01
N LYS A 141 11.12 -4.29 2.71
CA LYS A 141 10.92 -4.60 4.11
C LYS A 141 9.48 -5.03 4.33
N LEU A 142 9.31 -6.16 5.01
CA LEU A 142 8.03 -6.67 5.49
C LEU A 142 7.89 -6.35 6.97
N GLU A 143 6.74 -5.79 7.35
CA GLU A 143 6.31 -5.65 8.75
C GLU A 143 4.91 -6.25 8.89
N VAL A 144 4.68 -6.98 9.97
CA VAL A 144 3.40 -7.66 10.26
C VAL A 144 2.92 -7.25 11.63
N ASN A 145 1.65 -6.86 11.73
CA ASN A 145 1.01 -6.55 13.00
C ASN A 145 0.43 -7.84 13.62
N GLU A 146 1.27 -8.58 14.34
CA GLU A 146 0.87 -9.84 14.96
C GLU A 146 -0.28 -9.68 15.98
N ALA A 147 -0.41 -8.51 16.62
CA ALA A 147 -1.47 -8.22 17.57
C ALA A 147 -2.87 -8.19 16.93
N LEU A 148 -2.96 -8.04 15.61
CA LEU A 148 -4.22 -8.09 14.86
C LEU A 148 -4.57 -9.51 14.38
N THR A 149 -3.73 -10.50 14.66
CA THR A 149 -4.01 -11.90 14.32
C THR A 149 -5.26 -12.39 15.04
N GLY A 150 -6.22 -12.93 14.28
CA GLY A 150 -7.51 -13.39 14.83
C GLY A 150 -8.56 -12.30 15.06
N LYS A 151 -8.24 -11.01 14.83
CA LYS A 151 -9.22 -9.91 14.92
C LYS A 151 -10.28 -9.97 13.81
N PHE A 152 -9.89 -10.40 12.62
CA PHE A 152 -10.70 -10.25 11.41
C PHE A 152 -11.57 -11.49 11.13
N SER A 153 -12.75 -11.25 10.54
CA SER A 153 -13.82 -12.24 10.34
C SER A 153 -13.47 -13.44 9.45
N LYS A 154 -12.39 -13.33 8.66
CA LYS A 154 -11.88 -14.38 7.77
C LYS A 154 -10.60 -14.95 8.39
N ASN A 155 -10.30 -16.23 8.16
CA ASN A 155 -9.15 -16.96 8.73
C ASN A 155 -7.78 -16.38 8.30
N TRP A 156 -7.51 -15.12 8.61
CA TRP A 156 -6.26 -14.42 8.40
C TRP A 156 -5.26 -14.94 9.41
N LYS A 157 -4.31 -15.77 8.93
CA LYS A 157 -3.25 -16.34 9.77
C LYS A 157 -1.90 -15.76 9.37
N VAL A 158 -1.04 -15.45 10.32
CA VAL A 158 0.39 -15.26 10.03
C VAL A 158 1.02 -16.65 10.03
N SER A 159 1.64 -17.06 8.93
CA SER A 159 2.37 -18.33 8.86
C SER A 159 3.86 -18.02 8.83
N ASN A 160 4.59 -18.60 9.79
CA ASN A 160 6.05 -18.61 9.82
C ASN A 160 6.62 -19.57 8.78
#